data_AF-A0A2H0YNV3-F1
#
_entry.id   AF-A0A2H0YNV3-F1
#
_cell.length_a   1.000
_cell.length_b   1.000
_cell.length_c   1.000
_cell.angle_alpha   90.00
_cell.angle_beta   90.00
_cell.angle_gamma   90.00
#
_symmetry.space_group_name_H-M   'P 1'
#
loop_
_entity.id
_entity.type
_entity.pdbx_description
1 polymer ?
#
loop_
_entity_poly.entity_id
_entity_poly.type
_entity_poly.pdbx_seq_one_letter_code
_entity_poly.pdbx_strand_id
1 'polypeptide(L)' 'QINAACREQGLSYSRFIHALKQKKIGLDRKILAELAKSHPQIFEKIVEKVKE' A
#
# COMPACT_ATOMS: atom_id res chain seq x y z
N GLN A 1 0.63 11.18 -0.45
CA GLN A 1 -0.56 10.40 -0.83
C GLN A 1 -0.47 8.99 -0.27
N ILE A 2 0.50 8.18 -0.70
CA ILE A 2 0.68 6.81 -0.17
C ILE A 2 0.90 6.75 1.36
N ASN A 3 1.65 7.69 1.93
CA ASN A 3 1.97 7.71 3.37
C ASN A 3 0.73 8.07 4.22
N ALA A 4 -0.17 8.88 3.67
CA ALA A 4 -1.45 9.20 4.31
C ALA A 4 -2.40 7.99 4.23
N ALA A 5 -2.54 7.39 3.05
CA ALA A 5 -3.36 6.19 2.86
C ALA A 5 -2.88 4.99 3.71
N CYS A 6 -1.57 4.80 3.85
CA CYS A 6 -1.03 3.81 4.79
C CYS A 6 -1.44 4.12 6.24
N ARG A 7 -1.33 5.39 6.67
CA ARG A 7 -1.71 5.82 8.02
C ARG A 7 -3.20 5.61 8.32
N GLU A 8 -4.08 5.89 7.35
CA GLU A 8 -5.52 5.63 7.48
C GLU A 8 -5.82 4.15 7.72
N GLN A 9 -4.98 3.25 7.20
CA GLN A 9 -5.07 1.80 7.40
C GLN A 9 -4.29 1.29 8.62
N GLY A 10 -3.79 2.19 9.47
CA GLY A 10 -3.00 1.86 10.66
C GLY A 10 -1.63 1.25 10.35
N LEU A 11 -1.11 1.45 9.14
CA LEU A 11 0.18 0.94 8.68
C LEU A 11 1.16 2.08 8.42
N SER A 12 2.43 1.88 8.73
CA SER A 12 3.48 2.80 8.30
C SER A 12 3.90 2.48 6.87
N TYR A 13 4.25 3.51 6.10
CA TYR A 13 4.76 3.34 4.74
C TYR A 13 5.92 2.32 4.68
N SER A 14 6.85 2.36 5.63
CA SER A 14 7.97 1.41 5.70
C SER A 14 7.50 -0.03 5.93
N ARG A 15 6.51 -0.26 6.82
CA ARG A 15 5.92 -1.61 6.99
C ARG A 15 5.22 -2.08 5.72
N PHE A 16 4.48 -1.20 5.06
CA PHE A 16 3.79 -1.51 3.82
C PHE A 16 4.77 -1.90 2.70
N ILE A 17 5.82 -1.11 2.47
CA ILE A 17 6.87 -1.44 1.50
C ILE A 17 7.61 -2.72 1.88
N HIS A 18 7.89 -2.93 3.17
CA HIS A 18 8.50 -4.17 3.64
C HIS A 18 7.61 -5.38 3.33
N ALA A 19 6.32 -5.30 3.64
CA ALA A 19 5.36 -6.38 3.39
C ALA A 19 5.15 -6.66 1.88
N LEU A 20 5.10 -5.61 1.06
CA LEU A 20 5.10 -5.75 -0.41
C LEU A 20 6.33 -6.51 -0.90
N LYS A 21 7.52 -6.20 -0.35
CA LYS A 21 8.77 -6.88 -0.70
C LYS A 21 8.78 -8.34 -0.24
N GLN A 22 8.26 -8.64 0.96
CA GLN A 22 8.13 -10.01 1.48
C GLN A 22 7.20 -10.86 0.61
N LYS A 23 6.07 -10.29 0.17
CA LYS A 23 5.11 -10.96 -0.72
C LYS A 23 5.54 -10.96 -2.20
N LYS A 24 6.76 -10.46 -2.50
CA LYS A 24 7.32 -10.30 -3.86
C LYS A 24 6.39 -9.54 -4.81
N ILE A 25 5.62 -8.60 -4.29
CA ILE A 25 4.73 -7.75 -5.08
C ILE A 25 5.57 -6.59 -5.62
N GLY A 26 6.05 -6.74 -6.85
CA GLY A 26 6.82 -5.73 -7.59
C GLY A 26 5.96 -4.58 -8.10
N LEU A 27 5.19 -3.93 -7.22
CA LEU A 27 4.40 -2.76 -7.58
C LEU A 27 5.24 -1.49 -7.50
N ASP A 28 5.13 -0.68 -8.54
CA ASP A 28 5.82 0.60 -8.59
C ASP A 28 5.22 1.60 -7.60
N ARG A 29 6.08 2.27 -6.85
CA ARG A 29 5.74 3.27 -5.83
C ARG A 29 4.90 4.43 -6.40
N LYS A 30 5.10 4.79 -7.67
CA LYS A 30 4.29 5.80 -8.36
C LYS A 30 2.86 5.30 -8.60
N ILE A 31 2.71 4.08 -9.13
CA ILE A 31 1.42 3.45 -9.38
C ILE A 31 0.66 3.26 -8.07
N LEU A 32 1.34 2.84 -7.00
CA LEU A 32 0.72 2.71 -5.68
C LEU A 32 0.24 4.06 -5.12
N ALA A 33 0.98 5.15 -5.34
CA ALA A 33 0.56 6.48 -4.89
C ALA A 33 -0.66 6.98 -5.68
N GLU A 34 -0.73 6.66 -6.97
CA GLU A 34 -1.88 6.96 -7.81
C GLU A 34 -3.08 6.08 -7.46
N LEU A 35 -2.90 4.78 -7.23
CA LEU A 35 -3.94 3.87 -6.74
C LEU A 35 -4.49 4.35 -5.39
N ALA A 36 -3.62 4.76 -4.46
CA ALA A 36 -4.06 5.33 -3.18
C ALA A 36 -4.93 6.59 -3.34
N LYS A 37 -4.82 7.30 -4.46
CA LYS A 37 -5.55 8.56 -4.71
C LYS A 37 -6.79 8.38 -5.59
N SER A 38 -6.65 7.67 -6.70
CA SER A 38 -7.72 7.42 -7.68
C SER A 38 -8.59 6.23 -7.30
N HIS A 39 -8.03 5.23 -6.63
CA HIS A 39 -8.71 3.97 -6.30
C HIS A 39 -8.40 3.49 -4.86
N PRO A 40 -8.84 4.24 -3.84
CA PRO A 40 -8.56 3.91 -2.43
C PRO A 40 -9.03 2.50 -2.05
N GLN A 41 -10.15 2.03 -2.60
CA GLN A 41 -10.66 0.66 -2.45
C GLN A 41 -9.70 -0.43 -2.94
N ILE A 42 -8.94 -0.19 -4.03
CA ILE A 42 -7.94 -1.15 -4.52
C ILE A 42 -6.72 -1.11 -3.61
N PHE A 43 -6.30 0.08 -3.19
CA PHE A 43 -5.20 0.24 -2.26
C PHE A 43 -5.48 -0.49 -0.94
N GLU A 44 -6.69 -0.37 -0.39
CA GLU A 44 -7.12 -1.07 0.82
C GLU A 44 -7.02 -2.59 0.68
N LYS A 45 -7.50 -3.18 -0.42
CA LYS A 45 -7.33 -4.62 -0.69
C LYS A 45 -5.87 -5.04 -0.79
N ILE A 46 -5.01 -4.21 -1.37
CA ILE A 46 -3.57 -4.50 -1.44
C ILE A 46 -2.98 -4.48 -0.02
N VAL A 47 -3.33 -3.46 0.76
CA VAL A 47 -2.91 -3.31 2.16
C VAL A 47 -3.35 -4.52 2.99
N GLU A 48 -4.59 -4.95 2.87
CA GLU A 48 -5.12 -6.14 3.55
C GLU A 48 -4.35 -7.41 3.15
N LYS A 49 -4.11 -7.60 1.85
CA LYS A 49 -3.40 -8.76 1.31
C LYS A 49 -1.92 -8.83 1.70
N VAL A 50 -1.29 -7.69 2.00
CA VAL A 50 0.09 -7.65 2.53
C VAL A 50 0.15 -7.67 4.06
N LYS A 51 -0.96 -7.38 4.76
CA LYS A 51 -1.04 -7.42 6.23
C LYS A 51 -1.25 -8.84 6.75
N GLU A 52 -1.97 -9.66 5.98
CA GLU A 52 -2.06 -11.12 6.15
C GLU A 52 -0.71 -11.81 5.89
#